data_AF-A0A958BYB8-F1
#
_entry.id   AF-A0A958BYB8-F1
#
_cell.length_a   1.000
_cell.length_b   1.000
_cell.length_c   1.000
_cell.angle_alpha   90.00
_cell.angle_beta   90.00
_cell.angle_gamma   90.00
#
_symmetry.space_group_name_H-M   'P 1'
#
loop_
_entity.id
_entity.type
_entity.pdbx_description
1 polymer ?
#
loop_
_entity_poly.entity_id
_entity_poly.type
_entity_poly.pdbx_seq_one_letter_code
_entity_poly.pdbx_strand_id
1 'polypeptide(L)'
;HKLGMTALIEVHNRAELDRVLPLEPRLIGVNNRNLHDFSVDLNNCIELRQHVPDSICFVAESGIHTAADVARLSQEGIDAILVGEALVKSKDVGRKVRELLSL
;
A
#
# COMPACT_ATOMS: atom_id res chain seq x y z
N HIS A 1 -17.25 -12.82 -5.06
CA HIS A 1 -17.44 -11.64 -5.93
C HIS A 1 -18.82 -11.58 -6.64
N LYS A 2 -19.95 -11.90 -5.96
CA LYS A 2 -21.28 -11.91 -6.62
C LYS A 2 -21.75 -10.55 -7.15
N LEU A 3 -21.21 -9.45 -6.63
CA LEU A 3 -21.57 -8.08 -6.97
C LEU A 3 -20.57 -7.40 -7.95
N GLY A 4 -19.61 -8.14 -8.51
CA GLY A 4 -18.58 -7.57 -9.39
C GLY A 4 -17.54 -6.67 -8.71
N MET A 5 -17.65 -6.43 -7.40
CA MET A 5 -16.67 -5.66 -6.63
C MET A 5 -15.40 -6.46 -6.33
N THR A 6 -14.26 -5.78 -6.20
CA THR A 6 -13.01 -6.34 -5.64
C THR A 6 -12.80 -5.79 -4.24
N ALA A 7 -12.58 -6.65 -3.26
CA ALA A 7 -12.16 -6.23 -1.93
C ALA A 7 -10.66 -5.96 -1.93
N LEU A 8 -10.26 -4.79 -1.44
CA LEU A 8 -8.92 -4.54 -0.95
C LEU A 8 -8.91 -4.98 0.51
N ILE A 9 -8.18 -6.04 0.85
CA ILE A 9 -8.10 -6.54 2.23
C ILE A 9 -6.90 -5.89 2.90
N GLU A 10 -7.16 -5.02 3.86
CA GLU A 10 -6.14 -4.31 4.63
C GLU A 10 -5.59 -5.19 5.77
N VAL A 11 -4.25 -5.21 5.91
CA VAL A 11 -3.52 -5.86 7.00
C VAL A 11 -2.40 -4.97 7.54
N HIS A 12 -1.99 -5.22 8.78
CA HIS A 12 -0.97 -4.42 9.47
C HIS A 12 0.28 -5.20 9.83
N ASN A 13 0.20 -6.52 9.92
CA ASN A 13 1.26 -7.37 10.43
C ASN A 13 1.19 -8.78 9.82
N ARG A 14 2.23 -9.58 10.11
CA ARG A 14 2.37 -10.94 9.58
C ARG A 14 1.22 -11.87 9.96
N ALA A 15 0.72 -11.78 11.20
CA ALA A 15 -0.36 -12.64 11.67
C ALA A 15 -1.69 -12.36 10.96
N GLU A 16 -1.98 -11.10 10.65
CA GLU A 16 -3.13 -10.72 9.82
C GLU A 16 -2.95 -11.20 8.39
N LEU A 17 -1.75 -11.05 7.82
CA LEU A 17 -1.44 -11.52 6.48
C LEU A 17 -1.66 -13.04 6.34
N ASP A 18 -1.10 -13.83 7.27
CA ASP A 18 -1.24 -15.29 7.26
C ASP A 18 -2.71 -15.74 7.36
N ARG A 19 -3.57 -14.94 7.99
CA ARG A 19 -5.02 -15.21 8.08
C ARG A 19 -5.76 -14.94 6.77
N VAL A 20 -5.28 -14.01 5.94
CA VAL A 20 -5.97 -13.60 4.70
C VAL A 20 -5.45 -14.32 3.46
N LEU A 21 -4.20 -14.78 3.45
CA LEU A 21 -3.63 -15.51 2.30
C LEU A 21 -4.45 -16.74 1.88
N PRO A 22 -5.00 -17.58 2.78
CA PRO A 22 -5.85 -18.71 2.40
C PRO A 22 -7.16 -18.32 1.69
N LEU A 23 -7.55 -17.04 1.73
CA LEU A 23 -8.73 -16.55 1.01
C LEU A 23 -8.43 -16.28 -0.47
N GLU A 24 -7.18 -16.42 -0.89
CA GLU A 24 -6.70 -16.13 -2.26
C GLU A 24 -7.17 -14.75 -2.77
N PRO A 25 -6.91 -13.66 -2.02
CA PRO A 25 -7.40 -12.34 -2.39
C PRO A 25 -6.72 -11.86 -3.68
N ARG A 26 -7.43 -11.04 -4.45
CA ARG A 26 -6.86 -10.35 -5.62
C ARG A 26 -6.03 -9.13 -5.25
N LEU A 27 -6.37 -8.49 -4.13
CA LEU A 27 -5.74 -7.27 -3.63
C LEU A 27 -5.50 -7.40 -2.12
N ILE A 28 -4.27 -7.12 -1.70
CA ILE A 28 -3.91 -6.96 -0.28
C ILE A 28 -3.34 -5.55 -0.12
N GLY A 29 -3.83 -4.83 0.87
CA GLY A 29 -3.30 -3.54 1.30
C GLY A 29 -2.52 -3.70 2.60
N VAL A 30 -1.32 -3.15 2.67
CA VAL A 30 -0.58 -3.02 3.93
C VAL A 30 -0.60 -1.58 4.39
N ASN A 31 -1.19 -1.35 5.54
CA ASN A 31 -1.18 -0.06 6.18
C ASN A 31 0.10 0.12 7.00
N ASN A 32 0.98 0.99 6.53
CA ASN A 32 2.24 1.30 7.21
C ASN A 32 2.06 2.13 8.49
N ARG A 33 0.83 2.57 8.79
CA ARG A 33 0.50 3.29 10.02
C ARG A 33 0.07 2.32 11.10
N ASN A 34 0.77 2.33 12.23
CA ASN A 34 0.30 1.67 13.43
C ASN A 34 -0.90 2.44 14.00
N LEU A 35 -2.06 1.79 14.12
CA LEU A 35 -3.29 2.43 14.61
C LEU A 35 -3.31 2.67 16.13
N HIS A 36 -2.36 2.11 16.88
CA HIS A 36 -2.26 2.30 18.34
C HIS A 36 -1.49 3.58 18.71
N ASP A 37 -0.40 3.90 18.00
CA ASP A 37 0.49 5.02 18.32
C ASP A 37 0.67 6.02 17.15
N PHE A 38 0.07 5.74 16.00
CA PHE A 38 0.13 6.53 14.77
C PHE A 38 1.52 6.66 14.15
N SER A 39 2.51 5.89 14.62
CA SER A 39 3.81 5.76 13.95
C SER A 39 3.62 5.21 12.54
N VAL A 40 4.53 5.59 11.64
CA VAL A 40 4.47 5.19 10.24
C VAL A 40 5.83 4.64 9.83
N ASP A 41 5.84 3.42 9.28
CA ASP A 41 7.05 2.77 8.81
C ASP A 41 6.82 2.05 7.47
N LEU A 42 7.40 2.58 6.39
CA LEU A 42 7.33 1.97 5.06
C LEU A 42 8.05 0.60 4.99
N ASN A 43 8.96 0.28 5.93
CA ASN A 43 9.59 -1.03 5.97
C ASN A 43 8.57 -2.15 6.22
N ASN A 44 7.46 -1.86 6.92
CA ASN A 44 6.45 -2.86 7.23
C ASN A 44 5.90 -3.52 5.95
N CYS A 45 5.47 -2.72 4.97
CA CYS A 45 4.97 -3.28 3.70
C CYS A 45 6.06 -3.98 2.88
N ILE A 46 7.31 -3.51 2.94
CA ILE A 46 8.46 -4.13 2.24
C ILE A 46 8.75 -5.52 2.82
N GLU A 47 8.77 -5.66 4.14
CA GLU A 47 8.97 -6.94 4.82
C GLU A 47 7.81 -7.91 4.53
N LEU A 48 6.57 -7.43 4.61
CA LEU A 48 5.39 -8.27 4.36
C LEU A 48 5.27 -8.70 2.89
N ARG A 49 5.74 -7.90 1.94
CA ARG A 49 5.71 -8.22 0.50
C ARG A 49 6.39 -9.55 0.19
N GLN A 50 7.44 -9.91 0.93
CA GLN A 50 8.20 -11.16 0.77
C GLN A 50 7.39 -12.43 1.07
N HIS A 51 6.24 -12.29 1.73
CA HIS A 51 5.36 -13.40 2.10
C HIS A 51 4.11 -13.50 1.21
N VAL A 52 3.96 -12.60 0.23
CA VAL A 52 2.81 -12.57 -0.66
C VAL A 52 3.19 -13.11 -2.03
N PRO A 53 2.43 -14.06 -2.61
CA PRO A 53 2.62 -14.50 -3.98
C PRO A 53 2.48 -13.35 -4.98
N ASP A 54 3.34 -13.33 -6.01
CA ASP A 54 3.32 -12.31 -7.06
C ASP A 54 2.02 -12.26 -7.89
N SER A 55 1.16 -13.28 -7.76
CA SER A 55 -0.17 -13.29 -8.37
C SER A 55 -1.18 -12.38 -7.68
N ILE A 56 -0.86 -11.89 -6.48
CA ILE A 56 -1.72 -10.99 -5.68
C ILE A 56 -1.18 -9.57 -5.84
N CYS A 57 -2.02 -8.64 -6.25
CA CYS A 57 -1.63 -7.24 -6.35
C CYS A 57 -1.51 -6.64 -4.94
N PHE A 58 -0.31 -6.19 -4.61
CA PHE A 58 0.09 -5.73 -3.29
C PHE A 58 0.15 -4.20 -3.23
N VAL A 59 -0.62 -3.61 -2.32
CA VAL A 59 -0.81 -2.16 -2.20
C VAL A 59 -0.15 -1.66 -0.92
N ALA A 60 0.75 -0.67 -1.01
CA ALA A 60 1.27 0.04 0.15
C ALA A 60 0.39 1.25 0.50
N GLU A 61 0.06 1.40 1.77
CA GLU A 61 -0.78 2.49 2.28
C GLU A 61 -0.08 3.25 3.41
N SER A 62 -0.41 4.54 3.56
CA SER A 62 0.18 5.47 4.55
C SER A 62 1.69 5.73 4.38
N GLY A 63 2.14 6.94 4.74
CA GLY A 63 3.57 7.30 4.77
C GLY A 63 4.22 7.64 3.43
N ILE A 64 3.43 7.73 2.36
CA ILE A 64 3.93 8.00 1.01
C ILE A 64 3.73 9.48 0.70
N HIS A 65 4.83 10.22 0.59
CA HIS A 65 4.79 11.68 0.46
C HIS A 65 5.58 12.21 -0.74
N THR A 66 6.53 11.44 -1.26
CA THR A 66 7.50 11.89 -2.27
C THR A 66 7.66 10.86 -3.39
N ALA A 67 8.19 11.32 -4.52
CA ALA A 67 8.60 10.45 -5.63
C ALA A 67 9.63 9.39 -5.19
N ALA A 68 10.50 9.73 -4.22
CA ALA A 68 11.51 8.82 -3.69
C ALA A 68 10.86 7.66 -2.91
N ASP A 69 9.80 7.93 -2.15
CA ASP A 69 9.04 6.87 -1.46
C ASP A 69 8.43 5.90 -2.49
N VAL A 70 7.81 6.44 -3.55
CA VAL A 70 7.20 5.64 -4.62
C VAL A 70 8.27 4.81 -5.36
N ALA A 71 9.40 5.41 -5.70
CA ALA A 71 10.50 4.71 -6.36
C ALA A 71 11.05 3.57 -5.51
N ARG A 72 11.23 3.81 -4.20
CA ARG A 72 11.65 2.78 -3.25
C ARG A 72 10.66 1.63 -3.19
N LEU A 73 9.37 1.91 -3.02
CA LEU A 73 8.33 0.86 -2.97
C LEU A 73 8.27 0.06 -4.27
N SER A 74 8.38 0.73 -5.42
CA SER A 74 8.41 0.07 -6.73
C SER A 74 9.61 -0.87 -6.88
N GLN A 75 10.79 -0.47 -6.39
CA GLN A 75 11.99 -1.31 -6.40
C GLN A 75 11.86 -2.57 -5.54
N GLU A 76 11.06 -2.50 -4.47
CA GLU A 76 10.79 -3.62 -3.55
C GLU A 76 9.61 -4.49 -4.00
N GLY A 77 9.12 -4.32 -5.23
CA GLY A 77 8.07 -5.16 -5.82
C GLY A 77 6.66 -4.85 -5.31
N ILE A 78 6.42 -3.64 -4.81
CA ILE A 78 5.07 -3.16 -4.48
C ILE A 78 4.36 -2.74 -5.77
N ASP A 79 3.16 -3.28 -5.99
CA ASP A 79 2.43 -3.11 -7.25
C ASP A 79 1.64 -1.81 -7.33
N ALA A 80 1.15 -1.32 -6.19
CA ALA A 80 0.34 -0.11 -6.13
C ALA A 80 0.54 0.67 -4.82
N ILE A 81 0.12 1.94 -4.84
CA ILE A 81 0.13 2.83 -3.67
C ILE A 81 -1.25 3.44 -3.44
N LEU A 82 -1.64 3.58 -2.18
CA LEU A 82 -2.83 4.32 -1.78
C LEU A 82 -2.41 5.58 -1.01
N VAL A 83 -2.64 6.75 -1.62
CA VAL A 83 -2.18 8.05 -1.08
C VAL A 83 -3.37 8.96 -0.82
N GLY A 84 -3.60 9.30 0.45
CA GLY A 84 -4.65 10.23 0.87
C GLY A 84 -4.09 11.60 1.25
N GLU A 85 -3.46 11.68 2.43
CA GLU A 85 -3.07 12.93 3.09
C GLU A 85 -2.25 13.88 2.18
N ALA A 86 -1.24 13.36 1.48
CA ALA A 86 -0.39 14.17 0.61
C ALA A 86 -1.16 14.79 -0.57
N LEU A 87 -2.18 14.09 -1.09
CA LEU A 87 -3.04 14.60 -2.16
C LEU A 87 -4.06 15.59 -1.62
N VAL A 88 -4.73 15.26 -0.52
CA VAL A 88 -5.78 16.11 0.09
C VAL A 88 -5.23 17.45 0.58
N LYS A 89 -3.99 17.48 1.09
CA LYS A 89 -3.32 18.73 1.52
C LYS A 89 -2.71 19.51 0.36
N SER A 90 -2.66 18.97 -0.85
CA SER A 90 -2.05 19.66 -2.00
C SER A 90 -2.95 20.79 -2.50
N LYS A 91 -2.33 21.92 -2.87
CA LYS A 91 -3.02 23.01 -3.59
C LYS A 91 -3.36 22.65 -5.03
N ASP A 92 -2.66 21.67 -5.60
CA ASP A 92 -2.85 21.16 -6.96
C ASP A 92 -2.65 19.64 -6.94
N VAL A 93 -3.77 18.91 -6.90
CA VAL A 93 -3.77 17.44 -6.83
C VAL A 93 -3.10 16.84 -8.07
N GLY A 94 -3.37 17.38 -9.27
CA GLY A 94 -2.81 16.86 -10.51
C GLY A 94 -1.29 17.01 -10.56
N ARG A 95 -0.75 18.15 -10.09
CA ARG A 95 0.69 18.33 -9.94
C ARG A 95 1.28 17.36 -8.92
N LYS A 96 0.62 17.14 -7.78
CA LYS A 96 1.14 16.21 -6.77
C LYS A 96 1.14 14.76 -7.25
N VAL A 97 0.12 14.33 -7.98
CA VAL A 97 0.09 13.00 -8.62
C VAL A 97 1.26 12.85 -9.59
N ARG A 98 1.49 13.84 -10.47
CA ARG A 98 2.62 13.81 -11.41
C ARG A 98 3.96 13.76 -10.69
N GLU A 99 4.14 14.56 -9.64
CA GLU A 99 5.33 14.52 -8.80
C GLU A 99 5.57 13.11 -8.24
N LEU A 100 4.55 12.50 -7.60
CA LEU A 100 4.67 11.16 -7.01
C LEU A 100 5.00 10.08 -8.07
N LEU A 101 4.44 10.20 -9.27
CA LEU A 101 4.67 9.28 -10.38
C LEU A 101 5.91 9.62 -11.22
N SER A 102 6.65 10.68 -10.88
CA SER A 102 7.78 11.20 -11.66
C SER A 102 7.43 11.49 -13.14
N LEU A 103 6.25 12.08 -13.38
CA LEU A 103 5.70 12.44 -14.69
C LEU A 103 5.75 13.94 -14.98
#